data_AF-A0A537M6D2-F1
#
_entry.id   AF-A0A537M6D2-F1
#
_cell.length_a   1.000
_cell.length_b   1.000
_cell.length_c   1.000
_cell.angle_alpha   90.00
_cell.angle_beta   90.00
_cell.angle_gamma   90.00
#
_symmetry.space_group_name_H-M   'P 1'
#
loop_
_entity.id
_entity.type
_entity.pdbx_description
1 polymer ?
#
loop_
_entity_poly.entity_id
_entity_poly.type
_entity_poly.pdbx_seq_one_letter_code
_entity_poly.pdbx_strand_id
1 'polypeptide(L)' 'MTAIRSVVLGCGSYLPRQILTNAELAARVDTSDEWIVQRTGIRQRHIAAEGEFTSHLAINAARAALTHARVDA' A
#
# COMPACT_ATOMS: atom_id res chain seq x y z
N MET A 1 23.27 19.68 27.44
CA MET A 1 23.55 18.83 26.26
C MET A 1 22.24 18.50 25.59
N THR A 2 22.10 18.80 24.30
CA THR A 2 20.91 18.45 23.51
C THR A 2 21.03 17.00 23.07
N ALA A 3 20.08 16.14 23.45
CA ALA A 3 20.09 14.73 23.06
C ALA A 3 19.56 14.57 21.63
N ILE A 4 20.30 13.85 20.78
CA ILE A 4 19.84 13.43 19.45
C ILE A 4 18.72 12.42 19.62
N ARG A 5 17.61 12.61 18.89
CA ARG A 5 16.45 11.71 18.91
C ARG A 5 15.98 11.42 17.49
N SER A 6 15.61 10.17 17.24
CA SER A 6 14.87 9.81 16.04
C SER A 6 13.44 10.34 16.16
N VAL A 7 12.95 10.95 15.08
CA VAL A 7 11.56 11.41 14.95
C VAL A 7 11.05 11.00 13.57
N VAL A 8 9.75 10.71 13.46
CA VAL A 8 9.12 10.49 12.15
C VAL A 8 8.95 11.86 11.50
N LEU A 9 9.85 12.19 10.58
CA LEU A 9 9.88 13.51 9.92
C LEU A 9 8.83 13.60 8.79
N GLY A 10 8.50 12.46 8.19
CA GLY A 10 7.49 12.34 7.14
C GLY A 10 7.13 10.88 6.92
N CYS A 11 6.01 10.68 6.24
CA CYS A 11 5.51 9.38 5.83
C CYS A 11 4.96 9.47 4.40
N GLY A 12 4.98 8.35 3.70
CA GLY A 12 4.50 8.24 2.33
C GLY A 12 4.04 6.83 2.05
N SER A 13 3.14 6.70 1.09
CA SER A 13 2.59 5.43 0.67
C SER A 13 2.41 5.42 -0.85
N TYR A 14 2.40 4.22 -1.39
CA TYR A 14 2.08 3.98 -2.78
C TYR A 14 1.35 2.64 -2.86
N LEU A 15 0.35 2.58 -3.73
CA LEU A 15 -0.40 1.36 -4.02
C LEU A 15 -0.40 1.15 -5.54
N PRO A 16 -0.22 -0.10 -6.00
CA PRO A 16 -0.42 -0.45 -7.41
C PRO A 16 -1.78 0.05 -7.92
N ARG A 17 -1.84 0.43 -9.20
CA ARG A 17 -3.08 0.98 -9.76
C ARG A 17 -4.19 -0.07 -9.90
N GLN A 18 -3.85 -1.33 -10.16
CA GLN A 18 -4.84 -2.37 -10.39
C GLN A 18 -5.54 -2.74 -9.09
N ILE A 19 -6.86 -2.61 -9.10
CA ILE A 19 -7.75 -2.99 -8.00
C ILE A 19 -8.35 -4.37 -8.31
N LEU A 20 -8.38 -5.23 -7.31
CA LEU A 20 -9.11 -6.50 -7.30
C LEU A 20 -10.18 -6.43 -6.22
N THR A 21 -11.44 -6.37 -6.65
CA THR A 21 -12.62 -6.40 -5.78
C THR A 21 -12.87 -7.80 -5.23
N ASN A 22 -13.65 -7.92 -4.15
CA ASN A 22 -14.08 -9.21 -3.65
C ASN A 22 -14.92 -10.00 -4.66
N ALA A 23 -15.76 -9.32 -5.46
CA ALA A 23 -16.56 -9.97 -6.50
C ALA A 23 -15.66 -10.63 -7.57
N GLU A 24 -14.63 -9.92 -8.02
CA GLU A 24 -13.65 -10.48 -8.98
C GLU A 24 -12.80 -11.60 -8.37
N LEU A 25 -12.54 -11.55 -7.05
CA LEU A 25 -11.83 -12.62 -6.34
C LEU A 25 -12.71 -13.88 -6.21
N ALA A 26 -14.00 -13.71 -5.88
CA ALA A 26 -14.97 -14.79 -5.76
C ALA A 26 -15.21 -15.54 -7.07
N ALA A 27 -14.95 -14.91 -8.22
CA ALA A 27 -14.95 -15.59 -9.52
C ALA A 27 -13.75 -16.55 -9.73
N ARG A 28 -12.72 -16.48 -8.88
CA ARG A 28 -11.46 -17.26 -9.02
C ARG A 28 -11.28 -18.33 -7.95
N VAL A 29 -11.90 -18.15 -6.79
CA VAL A 29 -11.78 -19.05 -5.63
C VAL A 29 -13.14 -19.19 -4.94
N ASP A 30 -13.37 -20.32 -4.27
CA ASP A 30 -14.62 -20.60 -3.56
C ASP A 30 -14.75 -19.71 -2.30
N THR A 31 -15.34 -18.53 -2.48
CA THR A 31 -15.54 -17.52 -1.44
C THR A 31 -16.67 -16.55 -1.84
N SER A 32 -17.03 -15.62 -0.95
CA SER A 32 -18.01 -14.57 -1.23
C SER A 32 -17.59 -13.22 -0.62
N ASP A 33 -18.16 -12.11 -1.10
CA ASP A 33 -17.92 -10.78 -0.50
C ASP A 33 -18.32 -10.77 0.98
N GLU A 34 -19.48 -11.33 1.31
CA GLU A 34 -20.00 -11.38 2.67
C GLU A 34 -19.03 -12.15 3.59
N TRP A 35 -18.54 -13.31 3.13
CA TRP A 35 -17.59 -14.12 3.89
C TRP A 35 -16.28 -13.37 4.13
N ILE A 36 -15.72 -12.72 3.10
CA ILE A 36 -14.45 -11.98 3.20
C ILE A 36 -14.61 -10.78 4.15
N VAL A 37 -15.67 -9.98 3.98
CA VAL A 37 -15.91 -8.79 4.79
C VAL A 37 -16.18 -9.16 6.24
N GLN A 38 -17.01 -10.18 6.50
CA GLN A 38 -17.33 -10.59 7.87
C GLN A 38 -16.09 -11.07 8.65
N ARG A 39 -15.16 -11.75 7.98
CA ARG A 39 -13.95 -12.29 8.60
C ARG A 39 -12.79 -11.31 8.69
N THR A 40 -12.65 -10.42 7.70
CA THR A 40 -11.42 -9.60 7.54
C THR A 40 -11.67 -8.10 7.44
N GLY A 41 -12.89 -7.68 7.15
CA GLY A 41 -13.23 -6.29 6.82
C GLY A 41 -12.72 -5.81 5.46
N ILE A 42 -12.03 -6.65 4.67
CA ILE A 42 -11.44 -6.24 3.39
C ILE A 42 -12.51 -6.24 2.29
N ARG A 43 -12.60 -5.15 1.53
CA ARG A 43 -13.52 -5.00 0.38
C ARG A 43 -12.83 -5.08 -0.98
N GLN A 44 -11.57 -4.68 -1.03
CA GLN A 44 -10.75 -4.66 -2.24
C GLN A 44 -9.28 -4.72 -1.86
N ARG A 45 -8.42 -5.11 -2.81
CA ARG A 45 -6.97 -5.00 -2.68
C ARG A 45 -6.33 -4.48 -3.97
N HIS A 46 -5.10 -4.01 -3.84
CA HIS A 46 -4.28 -3.61 -4.97
C HIS A 46 -3.34 -4.75 -5.37
N ILE A 47 -3.21 -5.01 -6.67
CA ILE A 47 -2.36 -6.05 -7.23
C ILE A 47 -1.30 -5.37 -8.11
N ALA A 48 -0.04 -5.76 -7.94
CA ALA A 48 1.04 -5.25 -8.77
C ALA A 48 0.87 -5.74 -10.22
N ALA A 49 1.03 -4.83 -11.17
CA ALA A 49 1.03 -5.18 -12.59
C ALA A 49 2.31 -5.92 -12.97
N GLU A 50 2.32 -6.55 -14.16
CA GLU A 50 3.55 -7.07 -14.73
C GLU A 50 4.59 -5.95 -14.90
N GLY A 51 5.82 -6.20 -14.44
CA GLY A 51 6.89 -5.19 -14.41
C GLY A 51 6.82 -4.19 -13.24
N GLU A 52 5.84 -4.32 -12.34
CA GLU A 52 5.72 -3.51 -11.14
C GLU A 52 6.28 -4.25 -9.91
N PHE A 53 7.54 -3.98 -9.57
CA PHE A 53 8.26 -4.69 -8.50
C PHE A 53 8.17 -3.98 -7.15
N THR A 54 8.39 -4.72 -6.06
CA THR A 54 8.43 -4.17 -4.69
C THR A 54 9.37 -2.97 -4.55
N SER A 55 10.49 -2.94 -5.28
CA SER A 55 11.40 -1.79 -5.32
C SER A 55 10.75 -0.54 -5.91
N HIS A 56 9.94 -0.66 -6.96
CA HIS A 56 9.19 0.46 -7.54
C HIS A 56 8.17 1.01 -6.54
N LEU A 57 7.42 0.13 -5.86
CA LEU A 57 6.46 0.51 -4.82
C LEU A 57 7.17 1.27 -3.68
N ALA A 58 8.30 0.73 -3.20
CA ALA A 58 9.07 1.33 -2.13
C ALA A 58 9.66 2.70 -2.53
N ILE A 59 10.21 2.82 -3.74
CA ILE A 59 10.76 4.10 -4.22
C ILE A 59 9.67 5.16 -4.32
N ASN A 60 8.49 4.82 -4.81
CA ASN A 60 7.37 5.77 -4.89
C ASN A 60 6.90 6.20 -3.49
N ALA A 61 6.77 5.26 -2.55
CA ALA A 61 6.40 5.57 -1.17
C ALA A 61 7.47 6.42 -0.47
N ALA A 62 8.76 6.12 -0.70
CA ALA A 62 9.89 6.88 -0.15
C ALA A 62 9.94 8.31 -0.68
N ARG A 63 9.76 8.51 -1.99
CA ARG A 63 9.66 9.85 -2.60
C ARG A 63 8.50 10.67 -2.02
N ALA A 64 7.36 10.03 -1.78
CA ALA A 64 6.24 10.67 -1.10
C ALA A 64 6.59 11.05 0.36
N ALA A 65 7.31 10.18 1.07
CA ALA A 65 7.76 10.45 2.44
C ALA A 65 8.76 11.60 2.53
N LEU A 66 9.72 11.68 1.60
CA LEU A 66 10.71 12.76 1.52
C LEU A 66 10.04 14.09 1.17
N THR A 67 9.10 14.07 0.23
CA THR A 67 8.25 15.24 -0.09
C THR A 67 7.46 15.72 1.14
N HIS A 68 6.82 14.80 1.87
CA HIS A 68 6.09 15.13 3.09
C HIS A 68 7.02 15.70 4.18
N ALA A 69 8.21 15.13 4.33
CA ALA A 69 9.27 15.61 5.22
C ALA A 69 9.90 16.94 4.78
N ARG A 70 9.64 17.41 3.55
CA ARG A 70 10.24 18.60 2.94
C ARG A 70 11.77 18.52 2.91
N VAL A 71 12.29 17.35 2.58
CA VAL A 71 13.72 17.09 2.39
C VAL A 71 13.98 16.60 0.97
N ASP A 72 15.17 16.89 0.46
CA ASP A 72 15.56 16.49 -0.90
C ASP A 72 15.69 14.96 -1.02
N ALA A 73 15.47 14.47 -2.23
CA ALA A 73 15.45 13.04 -2.57
C ALA A 73 16.70 12.56 -3.30
#